data_AF-A0A1U7LZR4-F1
#
_entry.id   AF-A0A1U7LZR4-F1
#
_cell.length_a   1.000
_cell.length_b   1.000
_cell.length_c   1.000
_cell.angle_alpha   90.00
_cell.angle_beta   90.00
_cell.angle_gamma   90.00
#
_symmetry.space_group_name_H-M   'P 1'
#
loop_
_entity.id
_entity.type
_entity.pdbx_description
1 polymer ?
#
loop_
_entity_poly.entity_id
_entity_poly.type
_entity_poly.pdbx_seq_one_letter_code
_entity_poly.pdbx_strand_id
1 'polypeptide(L)' 'MRYKLVGSCIRNDDKIKAEVGLKLVNEDDTLYSINGKNKGVKYKTDTIGELVIIGALCQILGRLVNSSLSFH' A
#
# COMPACT_ATOMS: atom_id res chain seq x y z
N MET A 1 5.51 10.21 15.85
CA MET A 1 6.09 10.16 14.47
C MET A 1 6.81 8.83 14.22
N ARG A 2 6.82 8.31 12.98
CA ARG A 2 7.48 7.02 12.64
C ARG A 2 7.98 6.99 11.18
N TYR A 3 9.16 6.42 10.93
CA TYR A 3 9.63 6.17 9.56
C TYR A 3 8.85 5.03 8.88
N LYS A 4 8.45 5.24 7.63
CA LYS A 4 7.83 4.24 6.78
C LYS A 4 8.44 4.27 5.38
N LEU A 5 8.56 3.10 4.75
CA LEU A 5 8.90 3.01 3.34
C LEU A 5 7.65 3.32 2.53
N VAL A 6 7.66 4.44 1.82
CA VAL A 6 6.50 4.93 1.07
C VAL A 6 6.85 5.03 -0.40
N GLY A 7 6.05 4.38 -1.24
CA GLY A 7 6.00 4.68 -2.66
C GLY A 7 5.04 5.83 -2.90
N SER A 8 5.46 6.85 -3.65
CA SER A 8 4.60 7.94 -4.09
C SER A 8 4.65 8.10 -5.59
N CYS A 9 3.48 8.30 -6.18
CA CYS A 9 3.31 8.62 -7.59
C CYS A 9 2.51 9.92 -7.66
N ILE A 10 3.06 10.92 -8.33
CA ILE A 10 2.42 12.23 -8.50
C ILE A 10 2.28 12.46 -10.00
N ARG A 11 1.06 12.75 -10.43
CA ARG A 11 0.77 13.21 -11.79
C ARG A 11 0.56 14.72 -11.76
N ASN A 12 1.41 15.45 -12.46
CA ASN A 12 1.24 16.87 -12.73
C ASN A 12 1.13 17.03 -14.24
N ASP A 13 -0.04 17.46 -14.72
CA ASP A 13 -0.39 17.52 -16.15
C ASP A 13 -0.17 16.16 -16.85
N ASP A 14 0.73 16.13 -17.84
CA ASP A 14 1.09 14.94 -18.61
C ASP A 14 2.35 14.23 -18.09
N LYS A 15 2.90 14.66 -16.94
CA LYS A 15 4.10 14.06 -16.35
C LYS A 15 3.74 13.24 -15.12
N ILE A 16 4.29 12.02 -15.07
CA ILE A 16 4.21 11.12 -13.93
C ILE A 16 5.59 11.05 -13.27
N LYS A 17 5.65 11.35 -11.97
CA LYS A 17 6.84 11.15 -11.14
C LYS A 17 6.56 10.07 -10.11
N ALA A 18 7.32 8.99 -10.14
CA ALA A 18 7.28 7.92 -9.15
C ALA A 18 8.58 7.89 -8.34
N GLU A 19 8.46 7.72 -7.03
CA GLU A 19 9.60 7.57 -6.12
C GLU A 19 9.26 6.60 -5.00
N VAL A 20 10.30 5.95 -4.46
CA VAL A 20 10.20 5.13 -3.23
C VAL A 20 11.26 5.63 -2.27
N GLY A 21 10.87 5.92 -1.03
CA GLY A 21 11.80 6.42 -0.03
C GLY A 21 11.29 6.27 1.40
N LEU A 22 12.21 6.38 2.35
CA LEU A 22 11.85 6.51 3.76
C LEU A 22 11.23 7.88 4.00
N LYS A 23 9.96 7.91 4.40
CA LYS A 23 9.26 9.12 4.82
C LYS A 23 8.98 9.06 6.32
N LEU A 24 9.21 10.18 7.00
CA LEU A 24 8.78 10.37 8.38
C LEU A 24 7.28 10.69 8.37
N VAL A 25 6.48 9.86 9.03
CA VAL A 25 5.01 9.96 9.05
C VAL A 25 4.55 10.38 10.44
N ASN A 26 3.72 11.42 10.51
CA ASN A 26 3.15 11.96 11.75
C ASN A 26 1.89 11.21 12.15
N GLU A 27 1.49 11.30 13.42
CA GLU A 27 0.31 10.63 13.96
C GLU A 27 -1.00 11.09 13.30
N ASP A 28 -1.02 12.33 12.82
CA ASP A 28 -2.16 12.91 12.10
C ASP A 28 -2.29 12.41 10.65
N ASP A 29 -1.26 11.74 10.10
CA ASP A 29 -1.31 11.18 8.75
C ASP A 29 -1.93 9.77 8.80
N THR A 30 -2.97 9.52 8.00
CA THR A 30 -3.67 8.23 7.93
C THR A 30 -2.73 7.03 7.69
N LEU A 31 -1.60 7.22 7.00
CA LEU A 31 -0.59 6.18 6.79
C LEU A 31 0.08 5.73 8.09
N TYR A 32 0.06 6.55 9.15
CA TYR A 32 0.61 6.22 10.46
C TYR A 32 -0.05 4.98 11.06
N SER A 33 -1.37 4.85 10.89
CA SER A 33 -2.16 3.72 11.41
C SER A 33 -1.81 2.37 10.77
N ILE A 34 -1.24 2.37 9.56
CA ILE A 34 -0.93 1.15 8.80
C ILE A 34 0.29 0.43 9.41
N ASN A 35 0.05 -0.62 10.18
CA ASN A 35 1.10 -1.32 10.92
C ASN A 35 1.20 -2.82 10.56
N GLY A 36 2.35 -3.41 10.89
CA GLY A 36 2.61 -4.84 10.67
C GLY A 36 2.60 -5.20 9.19
N LYS A 37 1.77 -6.18 8.82
CA LYS A 37 1.63 -6.68 7.44
C LYS A 37 0.58 -5.91 6.63
N ASN A 38 -0.10 -4.94 7.24
CA ASN A 38 -1.10 -4.15 6.54
C ASN A 38 -0.42 -3.27 5.49
N LYS A 39 -1.11 -3.07 4.38
CA LYS A 39 -0.73 -2.13 3.32
C LYS A 39 -1.87 -1.17 3.14
N GLY A 40 -1.55 0.04 2.71
CA GLY A 40 -2.58 0.96 2.29
C GLY A 40 -2.07 1.90 1.23
N VAL A 41 -3.01 2.43 0.49
CA VAL A 41 -2.78 3.41 -0.56
C VAL A 41 -3.67 4.60 -0.27
N LYS A 42 -3.07 5.79 -0.32
CA LYS A 42 -3.76 7.06 -0.17
C LYS A 42 -3.74 7.76 -1.51
N TYR A 43 -4.92 8.06 -2.02
CA TYR A 43 -5.14 8.88 -3.20
C TYR A 43 -5.57 10.27 -2.76
N LYS A 44 -4.93 11.29 -3.34
CA LYS A 44 -5.38 12.68 -3.24
C LYS A 44 -5.77 13.13 -4.64
N THR A 45 -7.04 13.47 -4.80
CA THR A 45 -7.61 13.93 -6.06
C THR A 45 -8.34 15.25 -5.85
N ASP A 46 -8.43 16.05 -6.90
CA ASP A 46 -9.18 17.32 -6.93
C ASP A 46 -10.69 17.13 -6.78
N THR A 47 -11.21 16.00 -7.28
CA THR A 47 -12.65 15.75 -7.38
C THR A 47 -13.23 15.13 -6.10
N ILE A 48 -12.52 14.17 -5.50
CA ILE A 48 -13.01 13.39 -4.33
C ILE A 48 -12.29 13.82 -3.04
N GLY A 49 -11.18 14.56 -3.15
CA GLY A 49 -10.34 14.90 -2.01
C GLY A 49 -9.42 13.73 -1.65
N GLU A 50 -9.51 13.22 -0.42
CA GLU A 50 -8.64 12.13 0.05
C GLU A 50 -9.40 10.81 0.17
N LEU A 51 -8.88 9.77 -0.48
CA LEU A 51 -9.37 8.39 -0.37
C LEU A 51 -8.23 7.51 0.15
N VAL A 52 -8.48 6.78 1.24
CA VAL A 52 -7.51 5.83 1.81
C VAL A 52 -8.09 4.43 1.78
N ILE A 53 -7.38 3.52 1.13
CA ILE A 53 -7.71 2.09 1.09
C ILE A 53 -6.67 1.36 1.94
N ILE A 54 -7.13 0.62 2.95
CA ILE A 54 -6.27 -0.16 3.84
C ILE A 54 -6.68 -1.62 3.73
N GLY A 55 -5.70 -2.48 3.48
CA GLY A 55 -5.89 -3.92 3.37
C GLY A 55 -4.92 -4.68 4.26
N ALA A 56 -5.41 -5.76 4.85
CA ALA A 56 -4.54 -6.78 5.43
C ALA A 56 -3.87 -7.59 4.31
N LEU A 57 -2.74 -8.20 4.63
CA LEU A 57 -2.14 -9.18 3.73
C LEU A 57 -3.06 -10.41 3.63
N CYS A 58 -3.73 -10.57 2.49
CA CYS A 58 -4.31 -11.86 2.11
C CYS A 58 -3.29 -12.60 1.26
N GLN A 59 -2.70 -13.66 1.82
CA GLN A 59 -1.71 -14.48 1.13
C GLN A 59 -2.41 -15.73 0.57
N ILE A 60 -3.12 -15.59 -0.54
CA ILE A 60 -3.61 -16.72 -1.34
C ILE A 60 -3.20 -16.46 -2.79
N LEU A 61 -2.01 -16.93 -3.15
CA LEU A 61 -1.64 -17.15 -4.56
C LEU A 61 -0.51 -18.19 -4.74
N GLY A 62 0.17 -18.61 -3.67
CA GLY A 62 1.33 -19.53 -3.75
C GLY A 62 1.12 -20.96 -3.26
N ARG A 63 -0.05 -21.32 -2.69
CA ARG A 63 -0.23 -22.64 -2.02
C ARG A 63 -1.23 -23.58 -2.70
N LEU A 64 -1.83 -23.20 -3.83
CA LEU A 64 -2.79 -24.05 -4.55
C LEU A 64 -2.23 -24.72 -5.82
N VAL A 65 -0.94 -24.57 -6.13
CA VAL A 65 -0.33 -25.18 -7.33
C VAL A 65 0.60 -26.36 -7.00
N ASN A 66 0.73 -26.74 -5.72
CA ASN A 66 1.69 -27.80 -5.33
C ASN A 66 1.19 -28.75 -4.23
N SER A 67 -0.11 -29.01 -4.16
CA SER A 67 -0.62 -30.23 -3.53
C SER A 67 -1.18 -31.11 -4.63
N SER A 68 -0.26 -31.82 -5.28
CA SER A 68 -0.54 -33.04 -6.02
C SER A 68 -1.60 -33.85 -5.29
N LEU A 69 -2.72 -34.09 -5.98
CA LEU A 69 -3.57 -35.23 -5.70
C LEU A 69 -2.67 -36.47 -5.71
N SER A 70 -2.53 -37.09 -4.55
CA SER A 70 -2.08 -38.47 -4.43
C SER A 70 -3.02 -39.11 -3.44
N PHE A 71 -4.11 -39.68 -3.96
CA PHE A 71 -4.90 -40.64 -3.21
C PHE A 71 -4.06 -41.92 -3.12
N HIS A 72 -3.63 -42.24 -1.90
CA HIS A 72 -3.32 -43.60 -1.46
C HIS A 72 -4.19 -43.87 -0.24
#